data_AF-A0A535R2R5-F1
#
_entry.id   AF-A0A535R2R5-F1
#
_cell.length_a   1.000
_cell.length_b   1.000
_cell.length_c   1.000
_cell.angle_alpha   90.00
_cell.angle_beta   90.00
_cell.angle_gamma   90.00
#
_symmetry.space_group_name_H-M   'P 1'
#
loop_
_entity.id
_entity.type
_entity.pdbx_description
1 polymer ?
#
loop_
_entity_poly.entity_id
_entity_poly.type
_entity_poly.pdbx_seq_one_letter_code
_entity_poly.pdbx_strand_id
1 'polypeptide(L)'
;MRIQEHVKLSAIGAAAAWPWLKQDVLIPLVASIGIDVDHYLWFAVTHRTLSLRAAMRYFGQADPPQRPAAKFLHHPIVLGALLFVALRLRSRLLLLILAGLLFHVSLDFIHVTQMRTLKQSLSERAQGKCSACGKEEQALQLHTVRVSSNLLERYAPRHYVVLCPSCHEQAHSAATKTAI
;
A
#
# COMPACT_ATOMS: atom_id res chain seq x y z
N MET A 1 0.67 -0.79 0.47
CA MET A 1 1.54 -1.99 0.50
C MET A 1 3.00 -1.50 0.55
N ARG A 2 4.02 -2.34 0.80
CA ARG A 2 5.41 -1.83 0.80
C ARG A 2 5.91 -1.63 -0.64
N ILE A 3 6.74 -0.62 -0.86
CA ILE A 3 7.35 -0.34 -2.18
C ILE A 3 8.02 -1.59 -2.79
N GLN A 4 8.74 -2.36 -1.97
CA GLN A 4 9.38 -3.60 -2.43
C GLN A 4 8.37 -4.64 -2.96
N GLU A 5 7.18 -4.70 -2.37
CA GLU A 5 6.12 -5.61 -2.81
C GLU A 5 5.48 -5.10 -4.11
N HIS A 6 5.28 -3.78 -4.25
CA HIS A 6 4.82 -3.18 -5.52
C HIS A 6 5.80 -3.51 -6.66
N VAL A 7 7.11 -3.35 -6.42
CA VAL A 7 8.14 -3.68 -7.43
C VAL A 7 8.12 -5.17 -7.76
N LYS A 8 8.12 -6.06 -6.76
CA LYS A 8 8.09 -7.51 -6.98
C LYS A 8 6.85 -7.97 -7.74
N LEU A 9 5.66 -7.53 -7.32
CA LEU A 9 4.39 -7.91 -7.95
C LEU A 9 4.24 -7.30 -9.34
N SER A 10 4.70 -6.07 -9.55
CA SER A 10 4.76 -5.46 -10.89
C SER A 10 5.71 -6.21 -11.81
N ALA A 11 6.88 -6.63 -11.33
CA ALA A 11 7.81 -7.44 -12.11
C ALA A 11 7.23 -8.82 -12.47
N ILE A 12 6.53 -9.47 -11.52
CA ILE A 12 5.82 -10.74 -11.79
C ILE A 12 4.72 -10.52 -12.82
N GLY A 13 3.91 -9.48 -12.68
CA GLY A 13 2.86 -9.13 -13.64
C GLY A 13 3.41 -8.85 -15.04
N ALA A 14 4.53 -8.13 -15.12
CA ALA A 14 5.23 -7.87 -16.38
C ALA A 14 5.80 -9.15 -17.01
N ALA A 15 6.43 -10.02 -16.22
CA ALA A 15 6.92 -11.31 -16.69
C ALA A 15 5.78 -12.19 -17.22
N ALA A 16 4.64 -12.21 -16.52
CA ALA A 16 3.45 -12.91 -16.98
C ALA A 16 2.93 -12.33 -18.29
N ALA A 17 2.90 -10.99 -18.45
CA ALA A 17 2.41 -10.32 -19.65
C ALA A 17 3.40 -10.33 -20.84
N TRP A 18 4.67 -10.69 -20.61
CA TRP A 18 5.74 -10.70 -21.61
C TRP A 18 5.40 -11.45 -22.90
N PRO A 19 4.76 -12.65 -22.89
CA PRO A 19 4.44 -13.38 -24.11
C PRO A 19 3.58 -12.59 -25.10
N TRP A 20 2.71 -11.71 -24.61
CA TRP A 20 1.80 -10.89 -25.42
C TRP A 20 2.34 -9.50 -25.74
N LEU A 21 2.98 -8.83 -24.76
CA LEU A 21 3.42 -7.45 -24.92
C LEU A 21 4.87 -7.31 -25.40
N LYS A 22 5.69 -8.36 -25.27
CA LYS A 22 7.12 -8.34 -25.62
C LYS A 22 7.81 -7.12 -24.97
N GLN A 23 8.52 -6.31 -25.75
CA GLN A 23 9.23 -5.11 -25.28
C GLN A 23 8.29 -4.03 -24.72
N ASP A 24 7.04 -3.97 -25.18
CA ASP A 24 6.07 -2.98 -24.73
C ASP A 24 5.69 -3.14 -23.25
N VAL A 25 6.01 -4.28 -22.62
CA VAL A 25 5.71 -4.52 -21.21
C VAL A 25 6.48 -3.61 -20.25
N LEU A 26 7.58 -3.00 -20.72
CA LEU A 26 8.31 -2.01 -19.93
C LEU A 26 7.44 -0.79 -19.61
N ILE A 27 6.52 -0.42 -20.50
CA ILE A 27 5.62 0.73 -20.30
C ILE A 27 4.69 0.52 -19.09
N PRO A 28 3.85 -0.55 -19.02
CA PRO A 28 3.01 -0.79 -17.86
C PRO A 28 3.83 -1.10 -16.60
N LEU A 29 5.01 -1.73 -16.71
CA LEU A 29 5.88 -1.98 -15.55
C LEU A 29 6.36 -0.67 -14.92
N VAL A 30 6.91 0.24 -15.73
CA VAL A 30 7.38 1.55 -15.26
C VAL A 30 6.22 2.40 -14.76
N ALA A 31 5.08 2.41 -15.45
CA ALA A 31 3.89 3.12 -15.00
C ALA A 31 3.36 2.59 -13.65
N SER A 32 3.32 1.26 -13.48
CA SER A 32 2.90 0.60 -12.24
C SER A 32 3.80 0.95 -11.06
N ILE A 33 5.11 1.05 -11.26
CA ILE A 33 6.04 1.45 -10.19
C ILE A 33 6.00 2.97 -9.97
N GLY A 34 5.90 3.75 -11.04
CA GLY A 34 5.98 5.21 -11.02
C GLY A 34 4.75 5.90 -10.42
N ILE A 35 3.61 5.22 -10.32
CA ILE A 35 2.40 5.81 -9.74
C ILE A 35 2.61 6.27 -8.28
N ASP A 36 3.45 5.57 -7.50
CA ASP A 36 3.78 5.90 -6.10
C ASP A 36 4.55 7.22 -5.93
N VAL A 37 5.03 7.82 -7.03
CA VAL A 37 5.71 9.12 -6.99
C VAL A 37 4.79 10.20 -6.42
N ASP A 38 3.47 10.10 -6.60
CA ASP A 38 2.51 11.06 -6.04
C ASP A 38 2.56 11.12 -4.49
N HIS A 39 2.70 9.97 -3.83
CA HIS A 39 2.85 9.88 -2.38
C HIS A 39 4.15 10.51 -1.90
N TYR A 40 5.26 10.26 -2.62
CA TYR A 40 6.56 10.84 -2.29
C TYR A 40 6.57 12.35 -2.47
N LEU A 41 6.03 12.86 -3.59
CA LEU A 41 5.91 14.28 -3.85
C LEU A 41 5.04 14.96 -2.80
N TRP A 42 3.89 14.38 -2.47
CA TRP A 42 3.03 14.89 -1.40
C TRP A 42 3.78 14.94 -0.06
N PHE A 43 4.50 13.88 0.30
CA PHE A 43 5.28 13.83 1.54
C PHE A 43 6.36 14.92 1.56
N ALA A 44 7.08 15.07 0.46
CA ALA A 44 8.16 16.03 0.34
C ALA A 44 7.67 17.48 0.46
N VAL A 45 6.54 17.81 -0.15
CA VAL A 45 5.90 19.12 -0.04
C VAL A 45 5.38 19.36 1.38
N THR A 46 4.69 18.37 1.96
CA THR A 46 4.04 18.50 3.28
C THR A 46 5.06 18.62 4.42
N HIS A 47 6.12 17.82 4.39
CA HIS A 47 7.14 17.77 5.44
C HIS A 47 8.41 18.56 5.09
N ARG A 48 8.41 19.26 3.94
CA ARG A 48 9.53 20.06 3.42
C ARG A 48 10.87 19.31 3.46
N THR A 49 10.86 18.04 3.05
CA THR A 49 12.04 17.18 3.07
C THR A 49 12.07 16.23 1.87
N LEU A 50 13.24 16.05 1.26
CA LEU A 50 13.46 15.09 0.17
C LEU A 50 14.03 13.76 0.69
N SER A 51 13.87 13.48 1.98
CA SER A 51 14.36 12.24 2.58
C SER A 51 13.44 11.07 2.22
N LEU A 52 13.86 10.26 1.24
CA LEU A 52 13.17 9.01 0.87
C LEU A 52 13.04 8.06 2.07
N ARG A 53 14.07 7.99 2.93
CA ARG A 53 14.03 7.18 4.15
C ARG A 53 12.94 7.64 5.12
N ALA A 54 12.71 8.95 5.24
CA ALA A 54 11.62 9.47 6.07
C ALA A 54 10.26 9.12 5.46
N ALA A 55 10.08 9.28 4.14
CA ALA A 55 8.85 8.93 3.45
C ALA A 55 8.50 7.43 3.59
N MET A 56 9.50 6.56 3.43
CA MET A 56 9.33 5.10 3.60
C MET A 56 8.92 4.72 5.02
N ARG A 57 9.43 5.40 6.06
CA ARG A 57 9.01 5.17 7.46
C ARG A 57 7.59 5.67 7.71
N TYR A 58 7.21 6.80 7.12
CA TYR A 58 5.88 7.37 7.26
C TYR A 58 4.80 6.48 6.64
N PHE A 59 5.01 5.99 5.42
CA PHE A 59 4.04 5.14 4.71
C PHE A 59 4.18 3.64 4.99
N GLY A 60 5.30 3.18 5.55
CA GLY A 60 5.59 1.76 5.81
C GLY A 60 4.87 1.13 7.01
N GLN A 61 3.97 1.88 7.65
CA GLN A 61 3.18 1.42 8.81
C GLN A 61 2.03 0.49 8.38
N ALA A 62 1.52 -0.33 9.31
CA ALA A 62 0.43 -1.27 9.03
C ALA A 62 -0.93 -0.59 8.82
N ASP A 63 -1.14 0.54 9.50
CA ASP A 63 -2.35 1.37 9.41
C ASP A 63 -1.91 2.84 9.21
N PRO A 64 -1.33 3.20 8.04
CA PRO A 64 -0.82 4.55 7.82
C PRO A 64 -1.98 5.53 7.65
N PRO A 65 -1.77 6.83 7.94
CA PRO A 65 -2.80 7.84 7.76
C PRO A 65 -3.28 7.86 6.30
N GLN A 66 -4.55 7.52 6.06
CA GLN A 66 -5.14 7.58 4.72
C GLN A 66 -5.37 9.05 4.35
N ARG A 67 -4.58 9.57 3.41
CA ARG A 67 -4.69 10.96 2.94
C ARG A 67 -5.07 10.97 1.46
N PRO A 68 -6.32 11.31 1.10
CA PRO A 68 -6.76 11.38 -0.30
C PRO A 68 -5.87 12.31 -1.15
N ALA A 69 -5.36 13.39 -0.56
CA ALA A 69 -4.47 14.35 -1.22
C ALA A 69 -3.11 13.76 -1.64
N ALA A 70 -2.68 12.64 -1.05
CA ALA A 70 -1.43 11.95 -1.41
C ALA A 70 -1.61 10.96 -2.58
N LYS A 71 -2.85 10.81 -3.09
CA LYS A 71 -3.27 9.74 -4.00
C LYS A 71 -3.84 10.28 -5.32
N PHE A 72 -3.20 11.31 -5.89
CA PHE A 72 -3.70 11.96 -7.09
C PHE A 72 -3.77 11.00 -8.29
N LEU A 73 -2.69 10.26 -8.57
CA LEU A 73 -2.65 9.34 -9.72
C LEU A 73 -3.51 8.08 -9.50
N HIS A 74 -3.87 7.81 -8.26
CA HIS A 74 -4.76 6.72 -7.84
C HIS A 74 -6.24 7.12 -7.91
N HIS A 75 -6.54 8.40 -8.17
CA HIS A 75 -7.91 8.90 -8.13
C HIS A 75 -8.71 8.40 -9.35
N PRO A 76 -9.94 7.87 -9.17
CA PRO A 76 -10.72 7.29 -10.27
C PRO A 76 -11.01 8.29 -11.39
N ILE A 77 -11.18 9.58 -11.05
CA ILE A 77 -11.36 10.66 -12.04
C ILE A 77 -10.11 10.81 -12.93
N VAL A 78 -8.91 10.74 -12.36
CA VAL A 78 -7.66 10.88 -13.12
C VAL A 78 -7.47 9.69 -14.06
N LEU A 79 -7.73 8.48 -13.57
CA LEU A 79 -7.70 7.26 -14.40
C LEU A 79 -8.76 7.29 -15.50
N GLY A 80 -9.97 7.76 -15.19
CA GLY A 80 -11.06 7.91 -16.17
C GLY A 80 -10.75 8.95 -17.23
N ALA A 81 -10.16 10.09 -16.84
CA ALA A 81 -9.70 11.11 -17.79
C ALA A 81 -8.58 10.58 -18.69
N LEU A 82 -7.60 9.85 -18.14
CA LEU A 82 -6.55 9.22 -18.94
C LEU A 82 -7.13 8.20 -19.94
N LEU A 83 -8.09 7.38 -19.51
CA LEU A 83 -8.80 6.46 -20.39
C LEU A 83 -9.52 7.20 -21.52
N PHE A 84 -10.27 8.26 -21.19
CA PHE A 84 -10.96 9.08 -22.18
C PHE A 84 -10.00 9.64 -23.23
N VAL A 85 -8.88 10.22 -22.81
CA VAL A 85 -7.85 10.75 -23.71
C VAL A 85 -7.20 9.63 -24.54
N ALA A 86 -6.89 8.49 -23.94
CA ALA A 86 -6.31 7.33 -24.62
C ALA A 86 -7.22 6.83 -25.75
N LEU A 87 -8.52 6.72 -25.50
CA LEU A 87 -9.52 6.31 -26.48
C LEU A 87 -9.73 7.37 -27.57
N ARG A 88 -9.85 8.64 -27.18
CA ARG A 88 -10.07 9.76 -28.10
C ARG A 88 -8.93 9.95 -29.11
N LEU A 89 -7.70 9.70 -28.66
CA LEU A 89 -6.49 9.76 -29.47
C LEU A 89 -6.10 8.41 -30.09
N ARG A 90 -6.82 7.33 -29.78
CA ARG A 90 -6.48 5.94 -30.15
C ARG A 90 -5.01 5.60 -29.83
N SER A 91 -4.51 6.13 -28.71
CA SER A 91 -3.10 6.03 -28.34
C SER A 91 -2.83 4.73 -27.59
N ARG A 92 -2.16 3.79 -28.26
CA ARG A 92 -1.70 2.54 -27.65
C ARG A 92 -0.78 2.79 -26.45
N LEU A 93 0.08 3.81 -26.53
CA LEU A 93 0.98 4.19 -25.44
C LEU A 93 0.21 4.57 -24.17
N LEU A 94 -0.82 5.42 -24.30
CA LEU A 94 -1.63 5.84 -23.15
C LEU A 94 -2.43 4.67 -22.55
N LEU A 95 -2.91 3.74 -23.38
CA LEU A 95 -3.55 2.51 -22.90
C LEU A 95 -2.58 1.62 -22.12
N LEU A 96 -1.32 1.50 -22.56
CA LEU A 96 -0.30 0.73 -21.84
C LEU A 96 0.09 1.38 -20.51
N ILE A 97 0.20 2.72 -20.48
CA ILE A 97 0.40 3.46 -19.22
C ILE A 97 -0.77 3.19 -18.28
N LEU A 98 -2.01 3.39 -18.76
CA LEU A 98 -3.22 3.14 -17.98
C LEU A 98 -3.28 1.71 -17.44
N ALA A 99 -2.89 0.70 -18.24
CA ALA A 99 -2.85 -0.69 -17.81
C ALA A 99 -1.90 -0.88 -16.61
N GLY A 100 -0.72 -0.25 -16.63
CA GLY A 100 0.20 -0.25 -15.50
C GLY A 100 -0.38 0.41 -14.25
N LEU A 101 -1.02 1.59 -14.41
CA LEU A 101 -1.66 2.29 -13.31
C LEU A 101 -2.81 1.46 -12.69
N LEU A 102 -3.68 0.89 -13.53
CA LEU A 102 -4.78 0.05 -13.07
C LEU A 102 -4.30 -1.21 -12.38
N PHE A 103 -3.21 -1.83 -12.87
CA PHE A 103 -2.61 -2.97 -12.21
C PHE A 103 -2.14 -2.61 -10.79
N HIS A 104 -1.42 -1.50 -10.64
CA HIS A 104 -1.00 -1.02 -9.32
C HIS A 104 -2.20 -0.76 -8.40
N VAL A 105 -3.18 0.02 -8.85
CA VAL A 105 -4.37 0.37 -8.06
C VAL A 105 -5.13 -0.89 -7.65
N SER A 106 -5.17 -1.92 -8.50
CA SER A 106 -5.77 -3.21 -8.17
C SER A 106 -5.00 -3.93 -7.05
N LEU A 107 -3.66 -3.93 -7.09
CA LEU A 107 -2.84 -4.49 -5.99
C LEU A 107 -3.13 -3.79 -4.67
N ASP A 108 -3.26 -2.47 -4.71
CA ASP A 108 -3.55 -1.65 -3.54
C ASP A 108 -4.95 -1.92 -2.99
N PHE A 109 -5.94 -2.02 -3.86
CA PHE A 109 -7.30 -2.39 -3.51
C PHE A 109 -7.37 -3.77 -2.84
N ILE A 110 -6.71 -4.78 -3.43
CA ILE A 110 -6.62 -6.13 -2.86
C ILE A 110 -5.97 -6.07 -1.49
N HIS A 111 -4.87 -5.31 -1.36
CA HIS A 111 -4.16 -5.19 -0.10
C HIS A 111 -5.01 -4.56 1.02
N VAL A 112 -5.67 -3.44 0.72
CA VAL A 112 -6.55 -2.76 1.68
C VAL A 112 -7.70 -3.68 2.09
N THR A 113 -8.29 -4.41 1.14
CA THR A 113 -9.38 -5.34 1.42
C THR A 113 -8.91 -6.48 2.33
N GLN A 114 -7.78 -7.12 2.01
CA GLN A 114 -7.23 -8.21 2.83
C GLN A 114 -6.84 -7.74 4.23
N MET A 115 -6.24 -6.55 4.36
CA MET A 115 -5.92 -5.96 5.67
C MET A 115 -7.18 -5.64 6.48
N ARG A 116 -8.25 -5.14 5.84
CA ARG A 116 -9.52 -4.88 6.51
C ARG A 116 -10.16 -6.18 7.04
N THR A 117 -10.22 -7.21 6.21
CA THR A 117 -10.73 -8.53 6.61
C THR A 117 -9.91 -9.12 7.74
N LEU A 118 -8.59 -8.99 7.69
CA LEU A 118 -7.70 -9.45 8.74
C LEU A 118 -7.94 -8.71 10.07
N LYS A 119 -8.07 -7.38 10.01
CA LYS A 119 -8.39 -6.54 11.17
C LYS A 119 -9.72 -6.94 11.79
N GLN A 120 -10.75 -7.15 10.97
CA GLN A 120 -12.08 -7.59 11.44
C GLN A 120 -11.98 -8.95 12.13
N SER A 121 -11.39 -9.95 11.46
CA SER A 121 -11.26 -11.31 12.02
C SER A 121 -10.48 -11.35 13.33
N LEU A 122 -9.39 -10.58 13.44
CA LEU A 122 -8.62 -10.49 14.68
C LEU A 122 -9.37 -9.75 15.79
N SER A 123 -10.13 -8.71 15.45
CA SER A 123 -10.95 -7.96 16.41
C SER A 123 -12.08 -8.83 16.97
N GLU A 124 -12.71 -9.63 16.11
CA GLU A 124 -13.75 -10.61 16.49
C GLU A 124 -13.18 -11.69 17.41
N ARG A 125 -12.02 -12.28 17.06
CA ARG A 125 -11.34 -13.27 17.90
C ARG A 125 -10.94 -12.71 19.26
N ALA A 126 -10.55 -11.44 19.30
CA ALA A 126 -10.22 -10.73 20.52
C ALA A 126 -11.46 -10.23 21.29
N GLN A 127 -12.67 -10.44 20.76
CA GLN A 127 -13.94 -9.99 21.36
C GLN A 127 -13.93 -8.50 21.69
N GLY A 128 -13.31 -7.68 20.82
CA GLY A 128 -13.18 -6.24 21.06
C GLY A 128 -12.22 -5.86 22.18
N LYS A 129 -11.39 -6.79 22.69
CA LYS A 129 -10.39 -6.53 23.73
C LYS A 129 -9.00 -6.30 23.14
N CYS A 130 -8.27 -5.35 23.71
CA CYS A 130 -6.87 -5.12 23.37
C CYS A 130 -6.02 -6.35 23.75
N SER A 131 -5.23 -6.88 22.82
CA SER A 131 -4.37 -8.05 23.08
C SER A 131 -3.23 -7.79 24.08
N ALA A 132 -2.92 -6.52 24.36
CA ALA A 132 -1.86 -6.14 25.31
C ALA A 132 -2.39 -5.86 26.72
N CYS A 133 -3.47 -5.06 26.86
CA CYS A 133 -3.96 -4.60 28.16
C CYS A 133 -5.32 -5.18 28.56
N GLY A 134 -5.99 -5.94 27.68
CA GLY A 134 -7.28 -6.57 27.94
C GLY A 134 -8.49 -5.62 27.96
N LYS A 135 -8.29 -4.30 27.80
CA LYS A 135 -9.37 -3.31 27.78
C LYS A 135 -10.29 -3.49 26.56
N GLU A 136 -11.60 -3.43 26.77
CA GLU A 136 -12.59 -3.37 25.69
C GLU A 136 -12.53 -2.01 24.98
N GLU A 137 -12.48 -2.05 23.66
CA GLU A 137 -12.36 -0.88 22.80
C GLU A 137 -13.10 -1.14 21.49
N GLN A 138 -13.95 -0.22 21.06
CA GLN A 138 -14.70 -0.37 19.80
C GLN A 138 -13.81 -0.19 18.56
N ALA A 139 -12.74 0.59 18.69
CA ALA A 139 -11.84 0.97 17.60
C ALA A 139 -10.43 0.39 17.78
N LEU A 140 -10.31 -0.94 17.80
CA LEU A 140 -9.01 -1.61 17.78
C LEU A 140 -8.23 -1.27 16.50
N GLN A 141 -6.91 -1.15 16.63
CA GLN A 141 -5.97 -0.88 15.55
C GLN A 141 -5.10 -2.12 15.28
N LEU A 142 -4.82 -2.36 14.00
CA LEU A 142 -4.01 -3.50 13.58
C LEU A 142 -2.52 -3.13 13.70
N HIS A 143 -1.77 -3.91 14.47
CA HIS A 143 -0.34 -3.74 14.64
C HIS A 143 0.42 -4.91 14.02
N THR A 144 1.49 -4.63 13.26
CA THR A 144 2.39 -5.67 12.73
C THR A 144 3.47 -5.99 13.74
N VAL A 145 3.44 -7.22 14.29
CA VAL A 145 4.45 -7.72 15.22
C VAL A 145 5.70 -8.18 14.46
N ARG A 146 5.50 -8.86 13.33
CA ARG A 146 6.60 -9.37 12.50
C ARG A 146 6.30 -9.14 11.04
N VAL A 147 7.24 -8.53 10.35
CA VAL A 147 7.20 -8.38 8.90
C VAL A 147 7.60 -9.71 8.26
N SER A 148 6.73 -10.28 7.42
CA SER A 148 7.13 -11.39 6.56
C SER A 148 7.80 -10.88 5.29
N SER A 149 8.91 -11.49 4.89
CA SER A 149 9.53 -11.28 3.58
C SER A 149 8.88 -12.11 2.48
N ASN A 150 8.03 -13.08 2.85
CA ASN A 150 7.32 -13.97 1.94
C ASN A 150 5.95 -13.37 1.56
N LEU A 151 5.75 -13.14 0.26
CA LEU A 151 4.50 -12.58 -0.29
C LEU A 151 3.27 -13.43 0.03
N LEU A 152 3.43 -14.75 0.18
CA LEU A 152 2.33 -15.66 0.50
C LEU A 152 1.91 -15.58 1.97
N GLU A 153 2.84 -15.23 2.85
CA GLU A 153 2.58 -15.18 4.30
C GLU A 153 2.24 -13.78 4.81
N ARG A 154 2.27 -12.76 3.94
CA ARG A 154 2.06 -11.35 4.32
C ARG A 154 0.73 -11.10 5.04
N TYR A 155 -0.28 -11.93 4.83
CA TYR A 155 -1.61 -11.82 5.45
C TYR A 155 -1.83 -12.82 6.59
N ALA A 156 -0.82 -13.60 6.97
CA ALA A 156 -1.00 -14.62 8.00
C ALA A 156 -1.26 -13.96 9.37
N PRO A 157 -2.33 -14.35 10.09
CA PRO A 157 -2.73 -13.71 11.35
C PRO A 157 -1.64 -13.64 12.42
N ARG A 158 -0.73 -14.63 12.45
CA ARG A 158 0.42 -14.70 13.36
C ARG A 158 1.37 -13.50 13.30
N HIS A 159 1.32 -12.71 12.23
CA HIS A 159 2.16 -11.53 12.05
C HIS A 159 1.54 -10.25 12.63
N TYR A 160 0.31 -10.33 13.12
CA TYR A 160 -0.48 -9.17 13.51
C TYR A 160 -1.19 -9.38 14.84
N VAL A 161 -1.43 -8.27 15.54
CA VAL A 161 -2.24 -8.21 16.76
C VAL A 161 -3.15 -6.99 16.71
N VAL A 162 -4.21 -7.00 17.51
CA VAL A 162 -5.13 -5.87 17.64
C VAL A 162 -4.91 -5.16 18.97
N LEU A 163 -4.66 -3.86 18.92
CA LEU A 163 -4.33 -3.04 20.08
C LEU A 163 -5.30 -1.87 20.21
N CYS A 164 -5.56 -1.41 21.43
CA CYS A 164 -6.20 -0.11 21.62
C CYS A 164 -5.24 1.02 21.17
N PRO A 165 -5.75 2.22 20.84
CA PRO A 165 -4.92 3.32 20.33
C PRO A 165 -3.71 3.65 21.20
N SER A 166 -3.87 3.63 22.53
CA SER A 166 -2.77 3.94 23.46
C SER A 166 -1.67 2.87 23.45
N CYS A 167 -2.03 1.59 23.48
CA CYS A 167 -1.05 0.50 23.38
C CYS A 167 -0.39 0.45 22.00
N HIS A 168 -1.12 0.83 20.94
CA HIS A 168 -0.56 0.90 19.59
C HIS A 168 0.51 1.99 19.47
N GLU A 169 0.25 3.18 20.00
CA GLU A 169 1.22 4.28 20.03
C GLU A 169 2.46 3.95 20.87
N GLN A 170 2.26 3.29 22.03
CA GLN A 170 3.36 2.80 22.86
C GLN A 170 4.22 1.77 22.13
N ALA A 171 3.61 0.84 21.38
CA ALA A 171 4.34 -0.17 20.61
C ALA A 171 5.25 0.47 19.54
N HIS A 172 4.77 1.50 18.83
CA HIS A 172 5.60 2.25 17.87
C HIS A 172 6.71 3.05 18.55
N SER A 173 6.42 3.64 19.71
CA SER A 173 7.41 4.39 20.49
C SER A 173 8.52 3.48 21.04
N ALA A 174 8.17 2.29 21.51
CA ALA A 174 9.11 1.29 21.97
C ALA A 174 9.97 0.74 20.82
N ALA A 175 9.36 0.39 19.68
CA ALA A 175 10.09 -0.06 18.49
C ALA A 175 11.07 0.98 17.95
N THR A 176 10.75 2.27 18.10
CA THR A 176 11.64 3.38 17.71
C THR A 176 12.85 3.48 18.64
N LYS A 177 12.70 3.18 19.93
CA LYS A 177 13.81 3.19 20.90
C LYS A 177 14.81 2.04 20.70
N THR A 178 14.37 0.90 20.19
CA THR A 178 15.26 -0.25 19.90
C THR A 178 15.99 -0.13 18.56
N ALA A 179 15.65 0.86 17.73
CA ALA A 179 16.19 1.07 16.39
C ALA A 179 17.17 2.26 16.30
N ILE A 180 17.49 2.90 17.43
CA ILE A 180 18.54 3.91 17.62
C ILE A 180 19.70 3.24 18.35
#